data_AF-W4SG09-F1
#
_entry.id   AF-W4SG09-F1
#
_cell.length_a   1.000
_cell.length_b   1.000
_cell.length_c   1.000
_cell.angle_alpha   90.00
_cell.angle_beta   90.00
_cell.angle_gamma   90.00
#
_symmetry.space_group_name_H-M   'P 1'
#
loop_
_entity.id
_entity.type
_entity.pdbx_description
1 polymer ?
#
loop_
_entity_poly.entity_id
_entity_poly.type
_entity_poly.pdbx_seq_one_letter_code
_entity_poly.pdbx_strand_id
1 'polypeptide(L)'
;RGVRVVGPEDGPLAEGESGPGRLAEPAAIIAALAGGAGSAAPLASKAVAAPAFVASSAQLDGLRIVISAGPTFEDLDPVRYVGNRSSGKMGYALAAAAASQGADVVLVSGPVHQTTPAGVRRIDVRSAAQMRDAVLGAFPADIYIGAAAVADYTPKRVVAQKIKKTGETLTLELVRTPDILAEVAAQTGALKLVVGFAAETHDVEHYARGKLAAKRLDLIIANQVGIEGGGFESDNNAATAYWQGGERAFPSSSKTELADQLLALIAERLQA
;
A
#
# COMPACT_ATOMS: atom_id res chain seq x y z
N ARG A 1 31.52 -25.83 8.49
CA ARG A 1 30.62 -26.55 7.56
C ARG A 1 29.27 -25.84 7.57
N GLY A 2 28.67 -25.56 6.41
CA GLY A 2 27.44 -24.76 6.28
C GLY A 2 27.53 -23.57 5.32
N VAL A 3 28.65 -23.41 4.59
CA VAL A 3 28.77 -22.39 3.55
C VAL A 3 28.35 -23.00 2.23
N ARG A 4 27.32 -22.42 1.60
CA ARG A 4 26.97 -22.68 0.19
C ARG A 4 27.63 -21.57 -0.62
N VAL A 5 28.60 -21.93 -1.44
CA VAL A 5 29.26 -21.00 -2.37
C VAL A 5 28.44 -20.99 -3.66
N VAL A 6 28.11 -19.79 -4.15
CA VAL A 6 27.41 -19.60 -5.42
C VAL A 6 28.33 -18.81 -6.34
N GLY A 7 28.67 -19.38 -7.49
CA GLY A 7 29.66 -18.84 -8.41
C GLY A 7 31.12 -19.05 -7.95
N PRO A 8 32.10 -18.44 -8.65
CA PRO A 8 31.91 -17.57 -9.82
C PRO A 8 31.46 -18.35 -11.07
N GLU A 9 30.86 -17.64 -12.02
CA GLU A 9 30.56 -18.17 -13.35
C GLU A 9 31.77 -17.96 -14.29
N ASP A 10 31.87 -18.81 -15.31
CA ASP A 10 32.79 -18.62 -16.42
C ASP A 10 32.27 -17.50 -17.33
N GLY A 11 33.13 -16.53 -17.64
CA GLY A 11 32.78 -15.44 -18.53
C GLY A 11 33.98 -14.57 -18.89
N PRO A 12 33.79 -13.58 -19.78
CA PRO A 12 34.84 -12.67 -20.19
C PRO A 12 35.30 -11.82 -19.00
N LEU A 13 36.61 -11.84 -18.74
CA LEU A 13 37.29 -11.06 -17.73
C LEU A 13 37.82 -9.75 -18.33
N ALA A 14 38.13 -8.77 -17.48
CA ALA A 14 38.55 -7.43 -17.90
C ALA A 14 39.79 -7.43 -18.81
N GLU A 15 40.61 -8.48 -18.76
CA GLU A 15 41.85 -8.63 -19.53
C GLU A 15 41.65 -9.39 -20.86
N GLY A 16 40.40 -9.67 -21.25
CA GLY A 16 40.06 -10.28 -22.55
C GLY A 16 40.13 -11.80 -22.58
N GLU A 17 40.51 -12.43 -21.48
CA GLU A 17 40.45 -13.89 -21.28
C GLU A 17 39.06 -14.32 -20.76
N SER A 18 38.71 -15.60 -20.91
CA SER A 18 37.48 -16.17 -20.33
C SER A 18 37.82 -17.23 -19.29
N GLY A 19 37.22 -17.13 -18.10
CA GLY A 19 37.45 -18.06 -17.01
C GLY A 19 36.60 -17.76 -15.77
N PRO A 20 36.81 -18.51 -14.67
CA PRO A 20 35.98 -18.41 -13.48
C PRO A 20 36.34 -17.15 -12.71
N GLY A 21 35.44 -16.18 -12.72
CA GLY A 21 35.66 -14.90 -12.04
C GLY A 21 34.51 -13.91 -12.15
N ARG A 22 33.51 -14.23 -12.99
CA ARG A 22 32.31 -13.42 -13.16
C ARG A 22 31.35 -13.68 -12.00
N LEU A 23 30.76 -12.62 -11.45
CA LEU A 23 29.68 -12.75 -10.48
C LEU A 23 28.49 -13.47 -11.14
N ALA A 24 27.91 -14.44 -10.43
CA ALA A 24 26.72 -15.14 -10.91
C ALA A 24 25.54 -14.17 -11.10
N GLU A 25 24.69 -14.44 -12.08
CA GLU A 25 23.52 -13.58 -12.33
C GLU A 25 22.61 -13.50 -11.11
N PRO A 26 22.00 -12.33 -10.81
CA PRO A 26 21.17 -12.16 -9.61
C PRO A 26 20.07 -13.21 -9.46
N ALA A 27 19.45 -13.62 -10.57
CA ALA A 27 18.43 -14.68 -10.57
C ALA A 27 18.97 -16.05 -10.12
N ALA A 28 20.20 -16.40 -10.52
CA ALA A 28 20.86 -17.64 -10.15
C ALA A 28 21.26 -17.64 -8.66
N ILE A 29 21.69 -16.50 -8.14
CA ILE A 29 21.97 -16.32 -6.71
C ILE A 29 20.69 -16.50 -5.88
N ILE A 30 19.57 -15.89 -6.31
CA ILE A 30 18.28 -16.02 -5.64
C ILE A 30 17.79 -17.48 -5.63
N ALA A 31 17.90 -18.19 -6.75
CA ALA A 31 17.51 -19.60 -6.84
C ALA A 31 18.36 -20.49 -5.92
N ALA A 32 19.67 -20.26 -5.85
CA ALA A 32 20.57 -21.02 -4.99
C ALA A 32 20.33 -20.78 -3.48
N LEU A 33 19.80 -19.61 -3.12
CA LEU A 33 19.34 -19.31 -1.76
C LEU A 33 18.01 -20.01 -1.45
N ALA A 34 17.10 -20.10 -2.42
CA ALA A 34 15.78 -20.72 -2.26
C ALA A 34 15.79 -22.27 -2.20
N GLY A 35 16.75 -22.94 -2.86
CA GLY A 35 16.78 -24.40 -3.04
C GLY A 35 17.28 -25.25 -1.85
N GLY A 36 17.19 -24.79 -0.60
CA GLY A 36 17.83 -25.42 0.56
C GLY A 36 16.98 -26.41 1.38
N ALA A 37 16.34 -27.42 0.77
CA ALA A 37 15.70 -28.52 1.51
C ALA A 37 16.20 -29.88 1.00
N GLY A 38 17.15 -30.50 1.70
CA GLY A 38 17.70 -31.81 1.34
C GLY A 38 18.73 -32.38 2.34
N SER A 39 18.24 -33.19 3.27
CA SER A 39 18.85 -34.25 4.11
C SER A 39 20.30 -34.14 4.67
N ALA A 40 20.40 -33.98 6.00
CA ALA A 40 21.18 -34.85 6.92
C ALA A 40 20.92 -34.44 8.41
N ALA A 41 20.76 -35.42 9.30
CA ALA A 41 20.32 -35.28 10.72
C ALA A 41 21.46 -34.82 11.69
N PRO A 42 21.19 -34.55 12.99
CA PRO A 42 21.38 -33.24 13.60
C PRO A 42 22.65 -33.10 14.45
N LEU A 43 23.22 -31.89 14.50
CA LEU A 43 24.14 -31.46 15.56
C LEU A 43 23.60 -30.18 16.18
N ALA A 44 23.37 -30.25 17.48
CA ALA A 44 22.90 -29.14 18.29
C ALA A 44 23.91 -27.99 18.26
N SER A 45 23.49 -26.83 17.74
CA SER A 45 24.14 -25.55 17.97
C SER A 45 23.07 -24.49 18.24
N LYS A 46 23.20 -23.81 19.38
CA LYS A 46 22.42 -22.61 19.69
C LYS A 46 22.83 -21.50 18.72
N ALA A 47 22.17 -21.42 17.59
CA ALA A 47 22.21 -20.26 16.72
C ALA A 47 21.04 -19.35 17.10
N VAL A 48 21.36 -18.10 17.41
CA VAL A 48 20.38 -17.02 17.61
C VAL A 48 19.60 -16.89 16.31
N ALA A 49 18.29 -17.16 16.38
CA ALA A 49 17.40 -17.11 15.24
C ALA A 49 17.35 -15.68 14.69
N ALA A 50 17.93 -15.47 13.50
CA ALA A 50 17.41 -14.45 12.60
C ALA A 50 15.95 -14.83 12.28
N PRO A 51 15.01 -13.88 12.20
CA PRO A 51 13.64 -14.21 11.86
C PRO A 51 13.65 -14.84 10.47
N ALA A 52 13.38 -16.15 10.43
CA ALA A 52 12.98 -16.79 9.20
C ALA A 52 11.70 -16.10 8.77
N PHE A 53 11.69 -15.55 7.56
CA PHE A 53 10.44 -15.28 6.85
C PHE A 53 9.78 -16.64 6.67
N VAL A 54 8.96 -17.03 7.64
CA VAL A 54 7.96 -18.06 7.45
C VAL A 54 7.14 -17.56 6.27
N ALA A 55 7.18 -18.28 5.15
CA ALA A 55 6.24 -18.04 4.07
C ALA A 55 4.87 -17.98 4.72
N SER A 56 4.30 -16.76 4.78
CA SER A 56 3.00 -16.52 5.37
C SER A 56 2.08 -17.57 4.77
N SER A 57 1.51 -18.41 5.63
CA SER A 57 0.35 -19.23 5.27
C SER A 57 -0.56 -18.37 4.40
N ALA A 58 -1.04 -18.89 3.27
CA ALA A 58 -1.82 -18.14 2.28
C ALA A 58 -3.18 -17.70 2.86
N GLN A 59 -3.13 -16.78 3.83
CA GLN A 59 -4.22 -16.36 4.69
C GLN A 59 -5.25 -15.52 3.94
N LEU A 60 -4.83 -14.95 2.82
CA LEU A 60 -5.65 -14.15 1.92
C LEU A 60 -5.96 -14.89 0.61
N ASP A 61 -5.58 -16.17 0.49
CA ASP A 61 -5.77 -16.96 -0.73
C ASP A 61 -7.25 -17.02 -1.12
N GLY A 62 -7.54 -16.70 -2.37
CA GLY A 62 -8.89 -16.68 -2.91
C GLY A 62 -9.79 -15.54 -2.41
N LEU A 63 -9.32 -14.65 -1.53
CA LEU A 63 -10.09 -13.46 -1.13
C LEU A 63 -9.99 -12.38 -2.21
N ARG A 64 -11.10 -11.69 -2.45
CA ARG A 64 -11.13 -10.53 -3.33
C ARG A 64 -10.92 -9.25 -2.53
N ILE A 65 -9.87 -8.51 -2.85
CA ILE A 65 -9.48 -7.30 -2.12
C ILE A 65 -9.52 -6.10 -3.06
N VAL A 66 -10.29 -5.08 -2.68
CA VAL A 66 -10.28 -3.77 -3.37
C VAL A 66 -9.43 -2.81 -2.56
N ILE A 67 -8.46 -2.18 -3.21
CA ILE A 67 -7.54 -1.21 -2.59
C ILE A 67 -7.64 0.10 -3.36
N SER A 68 -7.90 1.21 -2.67
CA SER A 68 -7.72 2.54 -3.26
C SER A 68 -6.35 3.10 -2.87
N ALA A 69 -5.63 3.71 -3.81
CA ALA A 69 -4.30 4.26 -3.58
C ALA A 69 -4.04 5.55 -4.37
N GLY A 70 -3.04 6.32 -3.94
CA GLY A 70 -2.64 7.56 -4.60
C GLY A 70 -3.49 8.78 -4.22
N PRO A 71 -3.19 9.95 -4.79
CA PRO A 71 -3.95 11.18 -4.58
C PRO A 71 -5.18 11.22 -5.48
N THR A 72 -6.19 12.04 -5.17
CA THR A 72 -7.14 12.51 -6.19
C THR A 72 -6.80 13.93 -6.60
N PHE A 73 -7.00 14.24 -7.88
CA PHE A 73 -6.81 15.56 -8.47
C PHE A 73 -8.16 16.09 -8.96
N GLU A 74 -8.60 17.18 -8.33
CA GLU A 74 -9.86 17.85 -8.60
C GLU A 74 -9.62 19.02 -9.54
N ASP A 75 -9.96 18.82 -10.82
CA ASP A 75 -9.64 19.78 -11.88
C ASP A 75 -10.37 21.11 -11.72
N LEU A 76 -9.62 22.20 -11.86
CA LEU A 76 -10.15 23.57 -11.94
C LEU A 76 -10.42 23.93 -13.40
N ASP A 77 -9.45 23.61 -14.24
CA ASP A 77 -9.41 23.83 -15.69
C ASP A 77 -8.51 22.75 -16.32
N PRO A 78 -8.35 22.67 -17.66
CA PRO A 78 -7.52 21.63 -18.29
C PRO A 78 -6.03 21.64 -17.93
N VAL A 79 -5.55 22.63 -17.16
CA VAL A 79 -4.14 22.85 -16.83
C VAL A 79 -3.90 22.79 -15.32
N ARG A 80 -4.91 23.01 -14.49
CA ARG A 80 -4.78 23.18 -13.04
C ARG A 80 -5.76 22.29 -12.28
N TYR A 81 -5.33 21.82 -11.13
CA TYR A 81 -6.14 21.01 -10.22
C TYR A 81 -5.80 21.31 -8.76
N VAL A 82 -6.71 20.94 -7.86
CA VAL A 82 -6.45 20.80 -6.42
C VAL A 82 -6.10 19.36 -6.14
N GLY A 83 -5.02 19.11 -5.41
CA GLY A 83 -4.55 17.77 -5.12
C GLY A 83 -3.77 17.71 -3.82
N ASN A 84 -3.27 16.52 -3.49
CA ASN A 84 -2.43 16.28 -2.32
C ASN A 84 -1.14 15.55 -2.70
N ARG A 85 -0.24 15.41 -1.71
CA ARG A 85 1.15 14.94 -1.89
C ARG A 85 1.31 13.42 -1.79
N SER A 86 0.22 12.65 -1.88
CA SER A 86 0.34 11.20 -1.79
C SER A 86 1.13 10.65 -2.98
N SER A 87 2.15 9.84 -2.69
CA SER A 87 2.90 9.09 -3.70
C SER A 87 2.22 7.78 -4.11
N GLY A 88 1.19 7.35 -3.38
CA GLY A 88 0.55 6.04 -3.55
C GLY A 88 1.38 4.83 -3.13
N LYS A 89 2.67 5.00 -2.77
CA LYS A 89 3.60 3.89 -2.47
C LYS A 89 3.05 2.88 -1.47
N MET A 90 2.39 3.33 -0.40
CA MET A 90 1.85 2.43 0.63
C MET A 90 0.72 1.54 0.08
N GLY A 91 -0.24 2.11 -0.65
CA GLY A 91 -1.32 1.33 -1.26
C GLY A 91 -0.81 0.33 -2.31
N TYR A 92 0.24 0.69 -3.05
CA TYR A 92 0.89 -0.22 -3.99
C TYR A 92 1.65 -1.36 -3.30
N ALA A 93 2.32 -1.08 -2.19
CA ALA A 93 2.99 -2.11 -1.38
C ALA A 93 1.97 -3.10 -0.80
N LEU A 94 0.82 -2.61 -0.30
CA LEU A 94 -0.29 -3.45 0.16
C LEU A 94 -0.86 -4.31 -0.97
N ALA A 95 -1.04 -3.75 -2.17
CA ALA A 95 -1.53 -4.50 -3.32
C ALA A 95 -0.56 -5.61 -3.74
N ALA A 96 0.75 -5.32 -3.75
CA ALA A 96 1.78 -6.32 -4.07
C ALA A 96 1.80 -7.46 -3.03
N ALA A 97 1.78 -7.11 -1.75
CA ALA A 97 1.79 -8.08 -0.66
C ALA A 97 0.50 -8.91 -0.58
N ALA A 98 -0.65 -8.34 -0.94
CA ALA A 98 -1.91 -9.08 -0.98
C ALA A 98 -1.93 -10.10 -2.13
N ALA A 99 -1.49 -9.67 -3.32
CA ALA A 99 -1.40 -10.55 -4.48
C ALA A 99 -0.39 -11.70 -4.27
N SER A 100 0.74 -11.43 -3.60
CA SER A 100 1.73 -12.48 -3.28
C SER A 100 1.22 -13.51 -2.27
N GLN A 101 0.18 -13.18 -1.50
CA GLN A 101 -0.50 -14.08 -0.57
C GLN A 101 -1.72 -14.81 -1.18
N GLY A 102 -1.95 -14.67 -2.49
CA GLY A 102 -2.99 -15.39 -3.24
C GLY A 102 -4.33 -14.65 -3.39
N ALA A 103 -4.42 -13.38 -3.00
CA ALA A 103 -5.65 -12.59 -3.15
C ALA A 103 -5.90 -12.16 -4.61
N ASP A 104 -7.16 -12.06 -5.02
CA ASP A 104 -7.60 -11.36 -6.24
C ASP A 104 -7.68 -9.86 -5.94
N VAL A 105 -6.70 -9.09 -6.42
CA VAL A 105 -6.53 -7.68 -6.04
C VAL A 105 -6.98 -6.74 -7.15
N VAL A 106 -7.89 -5.83 -6.81
CA VAL A 106 -8.26 -4.67 -7.62
C VAL A 106 -7.67 -3.41 -6.99
N LEU A 107 -6.78 -2.73 -7.71
CA LEU A 107 -6.16 -1.48 -7.29
C LEU A 107 -6.81 -0.30 -8.01
N VAL A 108 -7.63 0.48 -7.33
CA VAL A 108 -8.15 1.76 -7.83
C VAL A 108 -7.13 2.85 -7.54
N SER A 109 -6.39 3.26 -8.57
CA SER A 109 -5.26 4.18 -8.44
C SER A 109 -5.61 5.58 -8.91
N GLY A 110 -5.40 6.54 -8.02
CA GLY A 110 -5.25 7.94 -8.39
C GLY A 110 -3.97 8.21 -9.20
N PRO A 111 -3.72 9.46 -9.63
CA PRO A 111 -2.60 9.78 -10.51
C PRO A 111 -1.24 9.63 -9.81
N VAL A 112 -0.50 8.57 -10.15
CA VAL A 112 0.86 8.28 -9.67
C VAL A 112 1.70 7.58 -10.75
N HIS A 113 3.02 7.61 -10.60
CA HIS A 113 3.99 6.95 -11.50
C HIS A 113 4.44 5.56 -11.01
N GLN A 114 3.68 4.93 -10.13
CA GLN A 114 4.00 3.61 -9.59
C GLN A 114 3.68 2.50 -10.61
N THR A 115 4.60 1.54 -10.75
CA THR A 115 4.39 0.33 -11.55
C THR A 115 3.32 -0.55 -10.92
N THR A 116 2.39 -1.06 -11.72
CA THR A 116 1.38 -2.02 -11.25
C THR A 116 2.05 -3.31 -10.80
N PRO A 117 1.81 -3.79 -9.57
CA PRO A 117 2.39 -5.05 -9.10
C PRO A 117 1.89 -6.26 -9.92
N ALA A 118 2.69 -7.33 -9.97
CA ALA A 118 2.28 -8.57 -10.62
C ALA A 118 1.03 -9.16 -9.95
N GLY A 119 0.10 -9.70 -10.75
CA GLY A 119 -1.15 -10.27 -10.24
C GLY A 119 -2.21 -9.25 -9.80
N VAL A 120 -1.94 -7.94 -9.92
CA VAL A 120 -2.89 -6.87 -9.54
C VAL A 120 -3.61 -6.29 -10.76
N ARG A 121 -4.94 -6.18 -10.70
CA ARG A 121 -5.74 -5.48 -11.70
C ARG A 121 -5.90 -4.00 -11.32
N ARG A 122 -5.21 -3.11 -12.04
CA ARG A 122 -5.29 -1.65 -11.82
C ARG A 122 -6.45 -1.00 -12.59
N ILE A 123 -7.12 -0.05 -11.94
CA ILE A 123 -8.09 0.87 -12.54
C ILE A 123 -7.58 2.29 -12.27
N ASP A 124 -7.29 3.05 -13.32
CA ASP A 124 -6.85 4.43 -13.19
C ASP A 124 -8.03 5.40 -13.06
N VAL A 125 -7.91 6.30 -12.09
CA VAL A 125 -8.88 7.36 -11.81
C VAL A 125 -8.15 8.67 -11.56
N ARG A 126 -8.87 9.78 -11.70
CA ARG A 126 -8.33 11.13 -11.47
C ARG A 126 -8.95 11.79 -10.26
N SER A 127 -10.28 11.87 -10.19
CA SER A 127 -11.01 12.60 -9.15
C SER A 127 -11.59 11.69 -8.08
N ALA A 128 -11.99 12.27 -6.95
CA ALA A 128 -12.71 11.57 -5.88
C ALA A 128 -14.00 10.91 -6.39
N ALA A 129 -14.73 11.57 -7.29
CA ALA A 129 -15.94 11.00 -7.88
C ALA A 129 -15.63 9.77 -8.76
N GLN A 130 -14.59 9.82 -9.59
CA GLN A 130 -14.18 8.67 -10.39
C GLN A 130 -13.66 7.53 -9.51
N MET A 131 -12.89 7.85 -8.47
CA MET A 131 -12.39 6.87 -7.51
C MET A 131 -13.54 6.17 -6.79
N ARG A 132 -14.55 6.93 -6.36
CA ARG A 132 -15.78 6.38 -5.78
C ARG A 132 -16.42 5.39 -6.73
N ASP A 133 -16.73 5.80 -7.95
CA ASP A 133 -17.45 4.97 -8.91
C ASP A 133 -16.66 3.69 -9.26
N ALA A 134 -15.33 3.79 -9.39
CA ALA A 134 -14.45 2.64 -9.63
C ALA A 134 -14.37 1.68 -8.43
N VAL A 135 -14.29 2.21 -7.20
CA VAL A 135 -14.32 1.39 -5.97
C VAL A 135 -15.66 0.66 -5.87
N LEU A 136 -16.77 1.38 -6.03
CA LEU A 136 -18.11 0.80 -5.96
C LEU A 136 -18.36 -0.23 -7.06
N GLY A 137 -17.90 0.04 -8.29
CA GLY A 137 -17.99 -0.88 -9.42
C GLY A 137 -17.09 -2.11 -9.32
N ALA A 138 -16.13 -2.12 -8.38
CA ALA A 138 -15.25 -3.26 -8.16
C ALA A 138 -15.84 -4.33 -7.21
N PHE A 139 -16.96 -4.05 -6.54
CA PHE A 139 -17.68 -5.04 -5.71
C PHE A 139 -18.45 -6.06 -6.56
N PRO A 140 -18.77 -7.27 -6.04
CA PRO A 140 -18.51 -7.75 -4.66
C PRO A 140 -17.03 -8.00 -4.38
N ALA A 141 -16.62 -7.83 -3.12
CA ALA A 141 -15.28 -8.09 -2.61
C ALA A 141 -15.37 -8.48 -1.13
N ASP A 142 -14.34 -9.14 -0.60
CA ASP A 142 -14.27 -9.54 0.80
C ASP A 142 -13.73 -8.42 1.69
N ILE A 143 -12.77 -7.63 1.17
CA ILE A 143 -12.05 -6.61 1.93
C ILE A 143 -11.94 -5.34 1.11
N TYR A 144 -12.14 -4.19 1.76
CA TYR A 144 -11.76 -2.89 1.21
C TYR A 144 -10.65 -2.24 2.05
N ILE A 145 -9.57 -1.81 1.39
CA ILE A 145 -8.48 -1.05 2.00
C ILE A 145 -8.43 0.36 1.39
N GLY A 146 -8.90 1.34 2.15
CA GLY A 146 -8.89 2.75 1.77
C GLY A 146 -7.56 3.43 2.09
N ALA A 147 -6.55 3.23 1.23
CA ALA A 147 -5.22 3.83 1.37
C ALA A 147 -4.99 5.08 0.47
N ALA A 148 -5.98 5.48 -0.31
CA ALA A 148 -5.93 6.68 -1.13
C ALA A 148 -6.02 7.95 -0.26
N ALA A 149 -5.30 8.97 -0.68
CA ALA A 149 -5.49 10.32 -0.17
C ALA A 149 -6.53 11.01 -1.05
N VAL A 150 -7.80 10.90 -0.66
CA VAL A 150 -8.93 11.52 -1.36
C VAL A 150 -9.01 12.99 -0.94
N ALA A 151 -9.12 13.91 -1.90
CA ALA A 151 -9.34 15.32 -1.59
C ALA A 151 -10.70 15.50 -0.90
N ASP A 152 -10.76 16.26 0.20
CA ASP A 152 -12.01 16.51 0.93
C ASP A 152 -12.97 17.45 0.20
N TYR A 153 -12.45 18.23 -0.74
CA TYR A 153 -13.19 19.24 -1.50
C TYR A 153 -12.81 19.21 -2.98
N THR A 154 -13.79 19.51 -3.83
CA THR A 154 -13.68 19.62 -5.29
C THR A 154 -14.24 20.97 -5.76
N PRO A 155 -13.78 21.54 -6.88
CA PRO A 155 -14.33 22.78 -7.41
C PRO A 155 -15.82 22.65 -7.73
N LYS A 156 -16.63 23.62 -7.28
CA LYS A 156 -18.07 23.64 -7.59
C LYS A 156 -18.33 23.71 -9.10
N ARG A 157 -17.42 24.32 -9.83
CA ARG A 157 -17.45 24.42 -11.30
C ARG A 157 -16.06 24.19 -11.86
N VAL A 158 -15.96 23.23 -12.75
CA VAL A 158 -14.79 23.03 -13.62
C VAL A 158 -15.01 23.84 -14.90
N VAL A 159 -14.03 24.63 -15.32
CA VAL A 159 -14.13 25.41 -16.56
C VAL A 159 -13.41 24.71 -17.70
N ALA A 160 -13.98 24.76 -18.91
CA ALA A 160 -13.43 24.07 -20.08
C ALA A 160 -12.17 24.74 -20.65
N GLN A 161 -11.89 25.99 -20.28
CA GLN A 161 -10.75 26.75 -20.77
C GLN A 161 -9.86 27.15 -19.60
N LYS A 162 -8.54 27.19 -19.85
CA LYS A 162 -7.55 27.65 -18.88
C LYS A 162 -7.95 29.01 -18.31
N ILE A 163 -8.11 29.09 -16.99
CA ILE A 163 -8.44 30.33 -16.29
C ILE A 163 -7.33 31.35 -16.58
N LYS A 164 -7.71 32.48 -17.17
CA LYS A 164 -6.80 33.57 -17.52
C LYS A 164 -6.47 34.39 -16.28
N LYS A 165 -5.27 34.97 -16.24
CA LYS A 165 -4.88 35.90 -15.18
C LYS A 165 -5.53 37.26 -15.47
N THR A 166 -6.72 37.49 -14.90
CA THR A 166 -7.51 38.71 -15.13
C THR A 166 -7.53 39.68 -13.95
N GLY A 167 -7.02 39.28 -12.78
CA GLY A 167 -6.96 40.11 -11.58
C GLY A 167 -5.79 39.74 -10.68
N GLU A 168 -5.63 40.46 -9.57
CA GLU A 168 -4.58 40.21 -8.58
C GLU A 168 -4.86 38.95 -7.75
N THR A 169 -6.13 38.61 -7.54
CA THR A 169 -6.56 37.45 -6.76
C THR A 169 -7.47 36.53 -7.59
N LEU A 170 -7.51 35.25 -7.21
CA LEU A 170 -8.41 34.24 -7.75
C LEU A 170 -9.17 33.61 -6.58
N THR A 171 -10.50 33.62 -6.65
CA THR A 171 -11.36 32.93 -5.68
C THR A 171 -11.91 31.66 -6.30
N LEU A 172 -11.79 30.55 -5.57
CA LEU A 172 -12.32 29.24 -5.95
C LEU A 172 -13.40 28.84 -4.95
N GLU A 173 -14.61 28.57 -5.44
CA GLU A 173 -15.67 27.98 -4.62
C GLU A 173 -15.55 26.45 -4.68
N LEU A 174 -15.33 25.82 -3.51
CA LEU A 174 -15.17 24.38 -3.38
C LEU A 174 -16.37 23.76 -2.65
N VAL A 175 -16.72 22.55 -3.03
CA VAL A 175 -17.78 21.73 -2.40
C VAL A 175 -17.21 20.39 -1.94
N ARG A 176 -17.83 19.76 -0.96
CA ARG A 176 -17.35 18.48 -0.41
C ARG A 176 -17.38 17.37 -1.46
N THR A 177 -16.36 16.53 -1.44
CA THR A 177 -16.34 15.28 -2.22
C THR A 177 -17.14 14.18 -1.51
N PRO A 178 -17.46 13.08 -2.21
CA PRO A 178 -18.04 11.90 -1.58
C PRO A 178 -17.08 11.25 -0.57
N ASP A 179 -17.61 10.79 0.57
CA ASP A 179 -16.84 10.00 1.53
C ASP A 179 -16.89 8.51 1.16
N ILE A 180 -15.95 8.09 0.29
CA ILE A 180 -15.86 6.72 -0.23
C ILE A 180 -15.80 5.70 0.92
N LEU A 181 -15.02 6.00 1.96
CA LEU A 181 -14.78 5.07 3.04
C LEU A 181 -16.05 4.87 3.89
N ALA A 182 -16.78 5.95 4.18
CA ALA A 182 -18.06 5.86 4.87
C ALA A 182 -19.15 5.18 4.02
N GLU A 183 -19.16 5.44 2.70
CA GLU A 183 -20.12 4.81 1.79
C GLU A 183 -19.88 3.30 1.66
N VAL A 184 -18.62 2.86 1.56
CA VAL A 184 -18.27 1.44 1.55
C VAL A 184 -18.63 0.78 2.89
N ALA A 185 -18.29 1.41 4.02
CA ALA A 185 -18.61 0.88 5.35
C ALA A 185 -20.12 0.80 5.63
N ALA A 186 -20.93 1.62 4.95
CA ALA A 186 -22.39 1.56 5.05
C ALA A 186 -23.01 0.40 4.25
N GLN A 187 -22.26 -0.26 3.35
CA GLN A 187 -22.78 -1.42 2.62
C GLN A 187 -22.88 -2.64 3.53
N THR A 188 -24.11 -3.01 3.87
CA THR A 188 -24.37 -4.16 4.75
C THR A 188 -24.19 -5.49 4.01
N GLY A 189 -23.41 -6.41 4.59
CA GLY A 189 -23.45 -7.84 4.25
C GLY A 189 -22.57 -8.32 3.10
N ALA A 190 -21.80 -7.43 2.45
CA ALA A 190 -20.88 -7.81 1.36
C ALA A 190 -19.42 -7.94 1.82
N LEU A 191 -18.99 -7.14 2.79
CA LEU A 191 -17.59 -7.04 3.21
C LEU A 191 -17.37 -7.71 4.57
N LYS A 192 -16.26 -8.45 4.67
CA LYS A 192 -15.75 -9.03 5.91
C LYS A 192 -14.94 -8.02 6.71
N LEU A 193 -14.28 -7.07 6.04
CA LEU A 193 -13.46 -6.06 6.69
C LEU A 193 -13.34 -4.78 5.85
N VAL A 194 -13.45 -3.63 6.50
CA VAL A 194 -13.19 -2.30 5.95
C VAL A 194 -12.05 -1.64 6.71
N VAL A 195 -10.95 -1.38 6.01
CA VAL A 195 -9.73 -0.80 6.56
C VAL A 195 -9.55 0.63 6.05
N GLY A 196 -9.43 1.59 6.96
CA GLY A 196 -9.10 2.97 6.63
C GLY A 196 -7.64 3.33 6.87
N PHE A 197 -7.17 4.39 6.22
CA PHE A 197 -5.93 5.07 6.57
C PHE A 197 -6.18 6.48 7.12
N ALA A 198 -5.33 6.93 8.04
CA ALA A 198 -5.32 8.29 8.56
C ALA A 198 -3.89 8.82 8.61
N ALA A 199 -3.65 9.96 7.97
CA ALA A 199 -2.40 10.68 8.08
C ALA A 199 -2.67 11.96 8.86
N GLU A 200 -2.09 12.07 10.05
CA GLU A 200 -2.32 13.20 10.96
C GLU A 200 -0.98 13.87 11.30
N THR A 201 -0.97 15.18 11.53
CA THR A 201 0.26 15.91 11.86
C THR A 201 0.53 15.95 13.37
N HIS A 202 -0.52 15.76 14.18
CA HIS A 202 -0.52 15.77 15.63
C HIS A 202 -1.71 14.96 16.13
N ASP A 203 -1.69 14.57 17.41
CA ASP A 203 -2.79 13.87 18.09
C ASP A 203 -3.39 12.68 17.29
N VAL A 204 -2.48 11.86 16.76
CA VAL A 204 -2.79 10.81 15.78
C VAL A 204 -3.84 9.83 16.30
N GLU A 205 -3.72 9.41 17.57
CA GLU A 205 -4.64 8.45 18.17
C GLU A 205 -6.07 9.00 18.25
N HIS A 206 -6.24 10.23 18.76
CA HIS A 206 -7.54 10.84 18.94
C HIS A 206 -8.30 10.92 17.61
N TYR A 207 -7.65 11.46 16.58
CA TYR A 207 -8.25 11.59 15.25
C TYR A 207 -8.49 10.23 14.57
N ALA A 208 -7.57 9.27 14.72
CA ALA A 208 -7.73 7.94 14.17
C ALA A 208 -8.94 7.21 14.79
N ARG A 209 -9.03 7.19 16.13
CA ARG A 209 -10.16 6.58 16.84
C ARG A 209 -11.49 7.28 16.55
N GLY A 210 -11.47 8.62 16.43
CA GLY A 210 -12.63 9.39 16.00
C GLY A 210 -13.12 8.99 14.61
N LYS A 211 -12.20 8.86 13.64
CA LYS A 211 -12.49 8.46 12.26
C LYS A 211 -12.98 7.00 12.17
N LEU A 212 -12.38 6.09 12.95
CA LEU A 212 -12.81 4.70 13.11
C LEU A 212 -14.29 4.62 13.52
N ALA A 213 -14.67 5.34 14.58
CA ALA A 213 -16.04 5.34 15.09
C ALA A 213 -17.02 6.05 14.15
N ALA A 214 -16.66 7.25 13.66
CA ALA A 214 -17.53 8.06 12.80
C ALA A 214 -17.88 7.36 11.48
N LYS A 215 -16.91 6.65 10.89
CA LYS A 215 -17.09 5.94 9.61
C LYS A 215 -17.41 4.46 9.77
N ARG A 216 -17.53 3.96 11.01
CA ARG A 216 -17.84 2.56 11.34
C ARG A 216 -16.89 1.57 10.65
N LEU A 217 -15.60 1.85 10.72
CA LEU A 217 -14.58 0.96 10.15
C LEU A 217 -14.26 -0.17 11.12
N ASP A 218 -13.76 -1.28 10.59
CA ASP A 218 -13.29 -2.40 11.41
C ASP A 218 -11.86 -2.17 11.91
N LEU A 219 -11.05 -1.50 11.08
CA LEU A 219 -9.65 -1.21 11.35
C LEU A 219 -9.28 0.16 10.76
N ILE A 220 -8.46 0.92 11.48
CA ILE A 220 -7.84 2.13 10.93
C ILE A 220 -6.34 2.12 11.18
N ILE A 221 -5.57 2.43 10.14
CA ILE A 221 -4.10 2.49 10.18
C ILE A 221 -3.72 3.96 10.15
N ALA A 222 -3.10 4.44 11.21
CA ALA A 222 -2.75 5.85 11.36
C ALA A 222 -1.25 6.05 11.40
N ASN A 223 -0.76 7.09 10.72
CA ASN A 223 0.64 7.47 10.76
C ASN A 223 0.80 8.98 10.94
N GLN A 224 1.83 9.38 11.68
CA GLN A 224 2.15 10.79 11.82
C GLN A 224 2.92 11.27 10.57
N VAL A 225 2.45 12.34 9.95
CA VAL A 225 3.07 12.95 8.76
C VAL A 225 3.54 14.37 9.06
N GLY A 226 4.49 14.88 8.27
CA GLY A 226 5.03 16.24 8.47
C GLY A 226 6.16 16.33 9.50
N ILE A 227 6.73 15.19 9.89
CA ILE A 227 7.99 15.09 10.64
C ILE A 227 9.09 14.75 9.64
N GLU A 228 10.29 15.31 9.83
CA GLU A 228 11.46 15.02 9.00
C GLU A 228 11.73 13.50 8.96
N GLY A 229 11.77 12.90 7.76
CA GLY A 229 11.97 11.46 7.56
C GLY A 229 10.71 10.58 7.54
N GLY A 230 9.51 11.11 7.84
CA GLY A 230 8.25 10.35 7.89
C GLY A 230 7.15 10.87 6.95
N GLY A 231 6.37 9.96 6.35
CA GLY A 231 5.12 10.28 5.65
C GLY A 231 5.05 9.94 4.16
N PHE A 232 4.23 10.70 3.42
CA PHE A 232 3.77 10.39 2.06
C PHE A 232 4.89 10.19 1.03
N GLU A 233 6.01 10.90 1.16
CA GLU A 233 7.12 10.89 0.18
C GLU A 233 8.33 10.06 0.64
N SER A 234 8.35 9.55 1.87
CA SER A 234 9.43 8.71 2.40
C SER A 234 9.34 7.27 1.86
N ASP A 235 10.41 6.48 1.95
CA ASP A 235 10.39 5.02 1.70
C ASP A 235 10.15 4.21 2.99
N ASN A 236 10.42 4.83 4.14
CA ASN A 236 10.13 4.25 5.44
C ASN A 236 8.82 4.82 5.99
N ASN A 237 8.16 4.07 6.87
CA ASN A 237 6.99 4.55 7.60
C ASN A 237 6.85 3.81 8.93
N ALA A 238 6.30 4.50 9.91
CA ALA A 238 5.78 3.91 11.14
C ALA A 238 4.27 4.13 11.16
N ALA A 239 3.53 3.23 11.78
CA ALA A 239 2.08 3.35 11.88
C ALA A 239 1.59 2.72 13.16
N THR A 240 0.41 3.14 13.61
CA THR A 240 -0.35 2.45 14.65
C THR A 240 -1.70 2.08 14.07
N ALA A 241 -2.07 0.83 14.18
CA ALA A 241 -3.40 0.36 13.82
C ALA A 241 -4.31 0.36 15.06
N TYR A 242 -5.56 0.78 14.87
CA TYR A 242 -6.58 0.85 15.91
C TYR A 242 -7.84 0.14 15.44
N TRP A 243 -8.47 -0.63 16.35
CA TRP A 243 -9.76 -1.29 16.14
C TRP A 243 -10.57 -1.22 17.43
N GLN A 244 -11.80 -1.76 17.39
CA GLN A 244 -12.64 -1.84 18.59
C GLN A 244 -11.99 -2.75 19.64
N GLY A 245 -11.61 -2.17 20.79
CA GLY A 245 -11.00 -2.90 21.90
C GLY A 245 -9.51 -3.19 21.77
N GLY A 246 -8.79 -2.59 20.81
CA GLY A 246 -7.34 -2.79 20.74
C GLY A 246 -6.59 -1.84 19.80
N GLU A 247 -5.27 -1.98 19.84
CA GLU A 247 -4.32 -1.27 18.99
C GLU A 247 -3.03 -2.09 18.81
N ARG A 248 -2.28 -1.78 17.76
CA ARG A 248 -0.95 -2.37 17.49
C ARG A 248 -0.04 -1.32 16.87
N ALA A 249 1.09 -1.08 17.50
CA ALA A 249 2.13 -0.20 16.97
C ALA A 249 3.07 -0.97 16.04
N PHE A 250 3.42 -0.34 14.92
CA PHE A 250 4.39 -0.81 13.93
C PHE A 250 5.55 0.17 13.90
N PRO A 251 6.75 -0.23 14.38
CA PRO A 251 7.94 0.60 14.30
C PRO A 251 8.30 0.99 12.86
N SER A 252 9.14 2.01 12.73
CA SER A 252 9.62 2.46 11.43
C SER A 252 10.30 1.30 10.68
N SER A 253 9.79 1.00 9.49
CA SER A 253 10.28 -0.03 8.60
C SER A 253 10.07 0.41 7.14
N SER A 254 10.56 -0.36 6.19
CA SER A 254 10.27 -0.11 4.79
C SER A 254 8.76 -0.26 4.53
N LYS A 255 8.22 0.46 3.53
CA LYS A 255 6.80 0.31 3.15
C LYS A 255 6.41 -1.11 2.76
N THR A 256 7.35 -1.90 2.24
CA THR A 256 7.12 -3.33 1.92
C THR A 256 6.96 -4.15 3.18
N GLU A 257 7.89 -4.05 4.13
CA GLU A 257 7.81 -4.77 5.42
C GLU A 257 6.58 -4.34 6.22
N LEU A 258 6.25 -3.05 6.19
CA LEU A 258 5.04 -2.54 6.83
C LEU A 258 3.78 -3.10 6.15
N ALA A 259 3.75 -3.21 4.82
CA ALA A 259 2.63 -3.80 4.11
C ALA A 259 2.39 -5.27 4.52
N ASP A 260 3.45 -6.06 4.63
CA ASP A 260 3.38 -7.45 5.08
C ASP A 260 2.83 -7.55 6.51
N GLN A 261 3.35 -6.72 7.43
CA GLN A 261 2.89 -6.66 8.82
C GLN A 261 1.42 -6.23 8.94
N LEU A 262 0.99 -5.26 8.13
CA LEU A 262 -0.39 -4.79 8.11
C LEU A 262 -1.34 -5.84 7.54
N LEU A 263 -0.94 -6.58 6.49
CA LEU A 263 -1.75 -7.67 5.96
C LEU A 263 -1.85 -8.85 6.92
N ALA A 264 -0.78 -9.16 7.66
CA ALA A 264 -0.85 -10.15 8.75
C ALA A 264 -1.88 -9.74 9.81
N LEU A 265 -1.87 -8.48 10.24
CA LEU A 265 -2.90 -7.96 11.15
C LEU A 265 -4.30 -8.05 10.53
N ILE A 266 -4.47 -7.67 9.27
CA ILE A 266 -5.76 -7.75 8.57
C ILE A 266 -6.27 -9.21 8.54
N ALA A 267 -5.39 -10.17 8.23
CA ALA A 267 -5.72 -11.59 8.24
C ALA A 267 -6.14 -12.09 9.63
N GLU A 268 -5.43 -11.70 10.70
CA GLU A 268 -5.82 -11.99 12.07
C GLU A 268 -7.20 -11.41 12.40
N ARG A 269 -7.48 -10.18 11.97
CA ARG A 269 -8.76 -9.49 12.23
C ARG A 269 -9.94 -10.07 11.47
N LEU A 270 -9.73 -10.74 10.33
CA LEU A 270 -10.79 -11.45 9.61
C LEU A 270 -11.32 -12.67 10.37
N GLN A 271 -10.54 -13.23 11.29
CA GLN A 271 -10.89 -14.43 12.06
C GLN A 271 -11.46 -14.14 13.45
N ALA A 272 -11.50 -12.86 13.84
CA ALA A 272 -11.77 -12.41 15.20
C ALA A 272 -13.23 -12.03 15.48
#